data_AF-A0A699SLH6-F1
#
_entry.id   AF-A0A699SLH6-F1
#
_cell.length_a   1.000
_cell.length_b   1.000
_cell.length_c   1.000
_cell.angle_alpha   90.00
_cell.angle_beta   90.00
_cell.angle_gamma   90.00
#
_symmetry.space_group_name_H-M   'P 1'
#
loop_
_entity.id
_entity.type
_entity.pdbx_description
1 polymer ?
#
loop_
_entity_poly.entity_id
_entity_poly.type
_entity_poly.pdbx_seq_one_letter_code
_entity_poly.pdbx_strand_id
1 'polypeptide(L)'
;MPPKATSTITISSNLDSSKEINTAAAFDPAKVETYDLTYSTKIYDSQGNEHSLDQYFRKTGLNTWDMYTLVDGRSINDPTKTTPDVTNLTFDSAGNMVTTPAPTSTANMVVNTDGTFTVANWVPGQSKTVGSTTTWAANGAAAAAGGMKLDMLATTQTNAVGGAIAKTQDGNYTGQISAMNVDASGNLFATYTNGQSRTIGQVALTTFANVQGLSPAGGTMWRETYASGIPVTGAPESG
;
A
#
# COMPACT_ATOMS: atom_id res chain seq x y z
N MET A 1 -14.99 -3.83 6.05
CA MET A 1 -14.10 -2.66 5.97
C MET A 1 -13.96 -2.27 4.51
N PRO A 2 -14.18 -0.98 4.15
CA PRO A 2 -14.04 -0.53 2.78
C PRO A 2 -12.61 -0.72 2.28
N PRO A 3 -12.41 -0.85 0.96
CA PRO A 3 -11.09 -0.92 0.37
C PRO A 3 -10.37 0.43 0.53
N LYS A 4 -9.04 0.38 0.44
CA LYS A 4 -8.18 1.55 0.46
C LYS A 4 -7.20 1.45 -0.69
N ALA A 5 -7.24 2.42 -1.61
CA ALA A 5 -6.23 2.53 -2.64
C ALA A 5 -4.84 2.69 -2.01
N THR A 6 -3.83 2.03 -2.57
CA THR A 6 -2.44 2.21 -2.14
C THR A 6 -2.06 3.66 -2.35
N SER A 7 -1.52 4.31 -1.31
CA SER A 7 -1.07 5.69 -1.33
C SER A 7 0.42 5.83 -0.95
N THR A 8 0.97 4.83 -0.27
CA THR A 8 2.38 4.77 0.12
C THR A 8 2.93 3.37 -0.12
N ILE A 9 4.13 3.32 -0.68
CA ILE A 9 4.95 2.14 -0.88
C ILE A 9 6.34 2.46 -0.33
N THR A 10 6.92 1.56 0.45
CA THR A 10 8.30 1.67 0.91
C THR A 10 9.07 0.45 0.43
N ILE A 11 10.21 0.69 -0.22
CA ILE A 11 11.10 -0.33 -0.73
C ILE A 11 12.50 -0.04 -0.21
N SER A 12 13.09 -1.01 0.48
CA SER A 12 14.54 -1.07 0.71
C SER A 12 15.11 -2.19 -0.15
N SER A 13 16.18 -1.91 -0.87
CA SER A 13 16.78 -2.87 -1.79
C SER A 13 18.28 -2.63 -1.97
N ASN A 14 18.97 -3.57 -2.60
CA ASN A 14 20.36 -3.39 -3.01
C ASN A 14 20.52 -3.74 -4.50
N LEU A 15 21.10 -2.81 -5.27
CA LEU A 15 21.54 -3.02 -6.65
C LEU A 15 23.01 -3.46 -6.65
N ASP A 16 23.32 -4.53 -7.38
CA ASP A 16 24.65 -5.12 -7.37
C ASP A 16 25.67 -4.24 -8.13
N SER A 17 26.58 -3.61 -7.40
CA SER A 17 27.59 -2.72 -7.97
C SER A 17 28.61 -3.45 -8.86
N SER A 18 28.74 -4.78 -8.75
CA SER A 18 29.67 -5.58 -9.55
C SER A 18 29.13 -5.98 -10.92
N LYS A 19 27.82 -5.82 -11.16
CA LYS A 19 27.19 -6.12 -12.46
C LYS A 19 27.85 -5.33 -13.58
N GLU A 20 28.04 -5.99 -14.73
CA GLU A 20 28.47 -5.29 -15.94
C GLU A 20 27.37 -4.33 -16.42
N ILE A 21 27.76 -3.29 -17.17
CA ILE A 21 26.80 -2.38 -17.80
C ILE A 21 25.98 -3.17 -18.81
N ASN A 22 24.65 -3.08 -18.72
CA ASN A 22 23.76 -3.79 -19.61
C ASN A 22 23.65 -3.06 -20.96
N THR A 23 24.28 -3.63 -21.99
CA THR A 23 24.34 -3.10 -23.37
C THR A 23 23.31 -3.70 -24.33
N ALA A 24 22.30 -4.41 -23.81
CA ALA A 24 21.24 -5.01 -24.62
C ALA A 24 20.44 -3.96 -25.43
N ALA A 25 19.53 -4.44 -26.29
CA ALA A 25 18.62 -3.59 -27.05
C ALA A 25 17.72 -2.72 -26.12
N ALA A 26 16.82 -1.94 -26.72
CA ALA A 26 15.83 -1.17 -25.97
C ALA A 26 15.09 -2.05 -24.94
N PHE A 27 14.75 -1.47 -23.78
CA PHE A 27 14.08 -2.17 -22.70
C PHE A 27 12.78 -2.84 -23.19
N ASP A 28 12.61 -4.10 -22.81
CA ASP A 28 11.42 -4.89 -23.08
C ASP A 28 11.15 -5.79 -21.86
N PRO A 29 10.04 -5.59 -21.13
CA PRO A 29 9.75 -6.35 -19.91
C PRO A 29 9.54 -7.85 -20.17
N ALA A 30 9.33 -8.27 -21.42
CA ALA A 30 9.23 -9.68 -21.80
C ALA A 30 10.60 -10.34 -22.07
N LYS A 31 11.69 -9.57 -22.07
CA LYS A 31 13.05 -10.01 -22.43
C LYS A 31 14.01 -9.80 -21.28
N VAL A 32 14.34 -10.90 -20.60
CA VAL A 32 15.17 -10.93 -19.40
C VAL A 32 16.58 -10.37 -19.61
N GLU A 33 17.08 -10.33 -20.84
CA GLU A 33 18.38 -9.75 -21.18
C GLU A 33 18.38 -8.20 -21.14
N THR A 34 17.21 -7.56 -21.17
CA THR A 34 17.10 -6.09 -21.27
C THR A 34 17.10 -5.37 -19.92
N TYR A 35 17.15 -6.10 -18.81
CA TYR A 35 17.24 -5.57 -17.45
C TYR A 35 18.08 -6.50 -16.56
N ASP A 36 18.54 -5.99 -15.43
CA ASP A 36 19.43 -6.73 -14.51
C ASP A 36 18.71 -7.24 -13.27
N LEU A 37 17.64 -6.55 -12.87
CA LEU A 37 16.86 -6.86 -11.68
C LEU A 37 15.42 -6.37 -11.83
N THR A 38 14.47 -7.05 -11.19
CA THR A 38 13.08 -6.63 -11.18
C THR A 38 12.45 -6.79 -9.80
N TYR A 39 11.58 -5.85 -9.43
CA TYR A 39 10.75 -5.91 -8.23
C TYR A 39 9.29 -5.70 -8.61
N SER A 40 8.45 -6.62 -8.16
CA SER A 40 7.00 -6.46 -8.20
C SER A 40 6.47 -6.18 -6.80
N THR A 41 5.57 -5.19 -6.70
CA THR A 41 4.84 -4.82 -5.49
C THR A 41 3.35 -4.84 -5.77
N LYS A 42 2.59 -5.60 -4.97
CA LYS A 42 1.13 -5.57 -5.03
C LYS A 42 0.61 -4.22 -4.57
N ILE A 43 -0.27 -3.61 -5.35
CA ILE A 43 -0.94 -2.35 -5.03
C ILE A 43 -2.46 -2.53 -5.23
N TYR A 44 -3.25 -1.61 -4.69
CA TYR A 44 -4.71 -1.66 -4.74
C TYR A 44 -5.28 -0.35 -5.29
N ASP A 45 -6.34 -0.45 -6.10
CA ASP A 45 -7.12 0.70 -6.54
C ASP A 45 -8.21 1.10 -5.52
N SER A 46 -8.99 2.14 -5.82
CA SER A 46 -10.05 2.66 -4.94
C SER A 46 -11.20 1.69 -4.67
N GLN A 47 -11.35 0.65 -5.49
CA GLN A 47 -12.37 -0.40 -5.31
C GLN A 47 -11.77 -1.66 -4.67
N GLY A 48 -10.45 -1.69 -4.47
CA GLY A 48 -9.73 -2.80 -3.86
C GLY A 48 -9.33 -3.89 -4.85
N ASN A 49 -9.33 -3.60 -6.16
CA ASN A 49 -8.74 -4.52 -7.14
C ASN A 49 -7.22 -4.52 -6.96
N GLU A 50 -6.62 -5.71 -7.01
CA GLU A 50 -5.16 -5.89 -6.91
C GLU A 50 -4.52 -5.65 -8.28
N HIS A 51 -3.42 -4.90 -8.28
CA HIS A 51 -2.54 -4.67 -9.43
C HIS A 51 -1.08 -4.91 -9.02
N SER A 52 -0.20 -5.04 -10.01
CA SER A 52 1.25 -5.20 -9.81
C SER A 52 2.00 -3.95 -10.25
N LEU A 53 2.65 -3.24 -9.33
CA LEU A 53 3.66 -2.23 -9.66
C LEU A 53 4.99 -2.93 -9.92
N ASP A 54 5.42 -2.94 -11.18
CA ASP A 54 6.63 -3.61 -11.63
C ASP A 54 7.72 -2.58 -11.91
N GLN A 55 8.89 -2.78 -11.29
CA GLN A 55 10.06 -1.94 -11.43
C GLN A 55 11.21 -2.79 -11.96
N TYR A 56 11.80 -2.38 -13.08
CA TYR A 56 12.93 -3.06 -13.71
C TYR A 56 14.14 -2.15 -13.66
N PHE A 57 15.25 -2.66 -13.12
CA PHE A 57 16.49 -1.93 -12.98
C PHE A 57 17.47 -2.42 -14.03
N ARG A 58 18.03 -1.48 -14.78
CA ARG A 58 19.05 -1.72 -15.78
C ARG A 58 20.26 -0.87 -15.47
N LYS A 59 21.44 -1.47 -15.34
CA LYS A 59 22.68 -0.73 -15.14
C LYS A 59 23.11 -0.08 -16.45
N THR A 60 23.20 1.24 -16.47
CA THR A 60 23.50 2.03 -17.67
C THR A 60 24.85 2.73 -17.60
N GLY A 61 25.49 2.76 -16.43
CA GLY A 61 26.81 3.35 -16.24
C GLY A 61 27.43 3.00 -14.89
N LEU A 62 28.54 3.66 -14.58
CA LEU A 62 29.13 3.61 -13.25
C LEU A 62 28.22 4.34 -12.27
N ASN A 63 27.75 3.64 -11.24
CA ASN A 63 26.81 4.16 -10.24
C ASN A 63 25.51 4.74 -10.84
N THR A 64 25.11 4.28 -12.03
CA THR A 64 23.93 4.78 -12.74
C THR A 64 23.06 3.63 -13.20
N TRP A 65 21.76 3.74 -12.90
CA TRP A 65 20.74 2.74 -13.22
C TRP A 65 19.51 3.43 -13.77
N ASP A 66 18.91 2.85 -14.80
CA ASP A 66 17.56 3.20 -15.20
C ASP A 66 16.56 2.28 -14.49
N MET A 67 15.57 2.88 -13.84
CA MET A 67 14.40 2.20 -13.30
C MET A 67 13.22 2.41 -14.24
N TYR A 68 12.78 1.34 -14.89
CA TYR A 68 11.58 1.30 -15.72
C TYR A 68 10.39 0.87 -14.85
N THR A 69 9.30 1.64 -14.87
CA THR A 69 8.12 1.40 -14.05
C THR A 69 6.89 1.15 -14.93
N LEU A 70 6.17 0.08 -14.63
CA LEU A 70 4.92 -0.33 -15.26
C LEU A 70 3.91 -0.74 -14.18
N VAL A 71 2.62 -0.68 -14.49
CA VAL A 71 1.58 -1.30 -13.66
C VAL A 71 0.87 -2.36 -14.49
N ASP A 72 0.88 -3.61 -14.04
CA ASP A 72 0.39 -4.79 -14.76
C ASP A 72 1.02 -4.96 -16.15
N GLY A 73 2.30 -4.57 -16.28
CA GLY A 73 2.99 -4.49 -17.57
C GLY A 73 2.49 -3.39 -18.52
N ARG A 74 1.71 -2.42 -18.02
CA ARG A 74 1.13 -1.30 -18.77
C ARG A 74 1.69 0.05 -18.36
N SER A 75 1.56 1.03 -19.26
CA SER A 75 1.89 2.43 -18.97
C SER A 75 1.07 2.94 -17.80
N ILE A 76 1.69 3.68 -16.89
CA ILE A 76 1.05 4.17 -15.67
C ILE A 76 -0.24 4.95 -15.99
N ASN A 77 -0.20 5.84 -16.98
CA ASN A 77 -1.31 6.73 -17.32
C ASN A 77 -2.27 6.21 -18.40
N ASP A 78 -2.00 5.05 -19.02
CA ASP A 78 -2.87 4.47 -20.06
C ASP A 78 -2.71 2.94 -20.09
N PRO A 79 -3.67 2.16 -19.56
CA PRO A 79 -3.57 0.71 -19.52
C PRO A 79 -3.61 0.05 -20.92
N THR A 80 -3.97 0.79 -21.97
CA THR A 80 -3.93 0.29 -23.36
C THR A 80 -2.52 0.31 -23.95
N LYS A 81 -1.56 1.00 -23.31
CA LYS A 81 -0.18 1.15 -23.75
C LYS A 81 0.77 0.33 -22.87
N THR A 82 1.98 0.11 -23.36
CA THR A 82 3.05 -0.66 -22.70
C THR A 82 4.35 0.14 -22.60
N THR A 83 4.28 1.45 -22.80
CA THR A 83 5.44 2.34 -22.67
C THR A 83 5.74 2.56 -21.18
N PRO A 84 6.92 2.15 -20.69
CA PRO A 84 7.28 2.36 -19.30
C PRO A 84 7.62 3.83 -19.03
N ASP A 85 7.43 4.26 -17.79
CA ASP A 85 8.09 5.46 -17.29
C ASP A 85 9.51 5.10 -16.83
N VAL A 86 10.47 5.98 -17.07
CA VAL A 86 11.89 5.76 -16.77
C VAL A 86 12.36 6.80 -15.76
N THR A 87 13.06 6.34 -14.75
CA THR A 87 13.75 7.20 -13.76
C THR A 87 15.24 6.83 -13.76
N ASN A 88 16.11 7.81 -13.97
CA ASN A 88 17.55 7.63 -13.92
C ASN A 88 18.06 7.82 -12.49
N LEU A 89 18.38 6.72 -11.83
CA LEU A 89 18.92 6.66 -10.47
C LEU A 89 20.44 6.76 -10.51
N THR A 90 21.00 7.57 -9.62
CA THR A 90 22.44 7.68 -9.41
C THR A 90 22.80 7.39 -7.96
N PHE A 91 24.00 6.86 -7.76
CA PHE A 91 24.52 6.49 -6.44
C PHE A 91 25.85 7.19 -6.15
N ASP A 92 26.08 7.54 -4.89
CA ASP A 92 27.36 8.09 -4.44
C ASP A 92 28.44 7.00 -4.30
N SER A 93 29.66 7.40 -3.96
CA SER A 93 30.78 6.45 -3.76
C SER A 93 30.60 5.52 -2.55
N ALA A 94 29.68 5.83 -1.64
CA ALA A 94 29.32 4.97 -0.51
C ALA A 94 28.15 4.02 -0.86
N GLY A 95 27.58 4.14 -2.05
CA GLY A 95 26.47 3.32 -2.53
C GLY A 95 25.09 3.82 -2.10
N ASN A 96 24.95 5.06 -1.61
CA ASN A 96 23.63 5.63 -1.29
C ASN A 96 23.01 6.30 -2.51
N MET A 97 21.68 6.29 -2.62
CA MET A 97 20.96 6.99 -3.68
C MET A 97 21.16 8.51 -3.57
N VAL A 98 21.48 9.15 -4.69
CA VAL A 98 21.60 10.61 -4.79
C VAL A 98 20.25 11.21 -5.15
N THR A 99 19.77 12.15 -4.33
CA THR A 99 18.49 12.87 -4.55
C THR A 99 18.69 14.37 -4.83
N THR A 100 19.93 14.85 -4.75
CA THR A 100 20.32 16.23 -5.09
C THR A 100 21.60 16.23 -5.94
N PRO A 101 21.53 16.64 -7.23
CA PRO A 101 20.31 17.01 -7.96
C PRO A 101 19.31 15.83 -8.05
N ALA A 102 18.03 16.16 -8.20
CA ALA A 102 16.98 15.16 -8.31
C ALA A 102 17.24 14.23 -9.51
N PRO A 103 16.98 12.91 -9.37
CA PRO A 103 16.91 11.98 -10.48
C PRO A 103 16.07 12.54 -11.63
N THR A 104 16.52 12.33 -12.86
CA THR A 104 15.71 12.66 -14.03
C THR A 104 14.67 11.57 -14.26
N SER A 105 13.44 11.95 -14.56
CA SER A 105 12.34 11.00 -14.72
C SER A 105 11.34 11.44 -15.79
N THR A 106 10.61 10.47 -16.34
CA THR A 106 9.48 10.73 -17.24
C THR A 106 8.22 11.12 -16.46
N ALA A 107 7.20 11.61 -17.19
CA ALA A 107 6.09 12.41 -16.64
C ALA A 107 5.30 11.78 -15.49
N ASN A 108 5.17 10.45 -15.40
CA ASN A 108 4.36 9.82 -14.37
C ASN A 108 5.18 9.36 -13.15
N MET A 109 6.49 9.57 -13.15
CA MET A 109 7.36 9.37 -11.99
C MET A 109 7.89 10.74 -11.55
N VAL A 110 7.29 11.34 -10.52
CA VAL A 110 7.70 12.67 -10.05
C VAL A 110 8.67 12.51 -8.89
N VAL A 111 9.83 13.18 -8.93
CA VAL A 111 10.73 13.27 -7.77
C VAL A 111 10.29 14.43 -6.88
N ASN A 112 9.98 14.12 -5.63
CA ASN A 112 9.56 15.09 -4.62
C ASN A 112 10.77 15.80 -4.00
N THR A 113 10.53 16.94 -3.35
CA THR A 113 11.58 17.73 -2.68
C THR A 113 12.27 16.99 -1.53
N ASP A 114 11.61 15.98 -0.94
CA ASP A 114 12.17 15.12 0.10
C ASP A 114 12.99 13.94 -0.47
N GLY A 115 13.17 13.89 -1.79
CA GLY A 115 13.90 12.84 -2.50
C GLY A 115 13.08 11.58 -2.78
N THR A 116 11.85 11.49 -2.28
CA THR A 116 10.95 10.37 -2.57
C THR A 116 10.34 10.51 -3.96
N PHE A 117 9.72 9.44 -4.46
CA PHE A 117 9.08 9.43 -5.77
C PHE A 117 7.56 9.42 -5.61
N THR A 118 6.86 9.92 -6.61
CA THR A 118 5.40 9.80 -6.73
C THR A 118 5.07 9.14 -8.06
N VAL A 119 4.40 7.99 -7.99
CA VAL A 119 3.72 7.39 -9.15
C VAL A 119 2.45 8.21 -9.38
N ALA A 120 2.52 9.15 -10.31
CA ALA A 120 1.45 10.09 -10.63
C ALA A 120 0.56 9.56 -11.75
N ASN A 121 -0.69 10.04 -11.80
CA ASN A 121 -1.62 9.80 -12.90
C ASN A 121 -1.91 8.33 -13.21
N TRP A 122 -1.74 7.43 -12.23
CA TRP A 122 -2.01 6.01 -12.45
C TRP A 122 -3.49 5.78 -12.81
N VAL A 123 -3.73 5.10 -13.93
CA VAL A 123 -5.05 4.68 -14.40
C VAL A 123 -5.17 3.16 -14.24
N PRO A 124 -5.95 2.67 -13.25
CA PRO A 124 -6.14 1.24 -13.04
C PRO A 124 -6.76 0.55 -14.27
N GLY A 125 -6.12 -0.53 -14.72
CA GLY A 125 -6.49 -1.26 -15.92
C GLY A 125 -7.10 -2.63 -15.62
N GLN A 126 -7.87 -3.16 -16.56
CA GLN A 126 -8.26 -4.56 -16.57
C GLN A 126 -8.05 -5.15 -17.95
N SER A 127 -7.81 -6.45 -17.98
CA SER A 127 -7.66 -7.20 -19.23
C SER A 127 -8.85 -8.12 -19.46
N LYS A 128 -9.20 -8.31 -20.72
CA LYS A 128 -10.14 -9.33 -21.17
C LYS A 128 -9.51 -10.14 -22.29
N THR A 129 -9.43 -11.44 -22.08
CA THR A 129 -8.95 -12.39 -23.08
C THR A 129 -10.13 -13.10 -23.74
N VAL A 130 -10.21 -13.02 -25.07
CA VAL A 130 -11.19 -13.76 -25.87
C VAL A 130 -10.42 -14.52 -26.95
N GLY A 131 -10.47 -15.85 -26.91
CA GLY A 131 -9.58 -16.69 -27.72
C GLY A 131 -8.11 -16.43 -27.37
N SER A 132 -7.30 -16.07 -28.38
CA SER A 132 -5.88 -15.72 -28.21
C SER A 132 -5.63 -14.20 -28.10
N THR A 133 -6.69 -13.38 -28.07
CA THR A 133 -6.56 -11.92 -28.06
C THR A 133 -6.84 -11.38 -26.67
N THR A 134 -5.83 -10.73 -26.07
CA THR A 134 -5.94 -9.99 -24.81
C THR A 134 -6.08 -8.51 -25.10
N THR A 135 -7.17 -7.91 -24.63
CA THR A 135 -7.44 -6.48 -24.73
C THR A 135 -7.39 -5.84 -23.35
N TRP A 136 -6.91 -4.60 -23.27
CA TRP A 136 -6.83 -3.84 -22.02
C TRP A 136 -7.66 -2.57 -22.12
N ALA A 137 -8.27 -2.18 -21.01
CA ALA A 137 -9.02 -0.94 -20.87
C ALA A 137 -8.95 -0.46 -19.41
N ALA A 138 -9.26 0.80 -19.16
CA ALA A 138 -9.46 1.31 -17.81
C ALA A 138 -10.59 0.52 -17.12
N ASN A 139 -10.40 0.19 -15.84
CA ASN A 139 -11.40 -0.56 -15.06
C ASN A 139 -12.48 0.33 -14.42
N GLY A 140 -12.33 1.65 -14.50
CA GLY A 140 -13.25 2.64 -13.94
C GLY A 140 -13.05 2.97 -12.46
N ALA A 141 -12.10 2.31 -11.78
CA ALA A 141 -11.64 2.67 -10.45
C ALA A 141 -10.59 3.81 -10.53
N ALA A 142 -10.30 4.41 -9.38
CA ALA A 142 -9.31 5.48 -9.25
C ALA A 142 -8.09 5.00 -8.47
N ALA A 143 -6.94 5.61 -8.72
CA ALA A 143 -5.79 5.54 -7.83
C ALA A 143 -6.01 6.40 -6.56
N ALA A 144 -5.09 6.34 -5.60
CA ALA A 144 -5.09 7.26 -4.47
C ALA A 144 -5.00 8.73 -4.93
N ALA A 145 -5.73 9.62 -4.26
CA ALA A 145 -5.67 11.05 -4.54
C ALA A 145 -4.24 11.57 -4.29
N GLY A 146 -3.66 12.26 -5.28
CA GLY A 146 -2.28 12.73 -5.24
C GLY A 146 -1.23 11.72 -5.74
N GLY A 147 -1.65 10.52 -6.16
CA GLY A 147 -0.75 9.46 -6.62
C GLY A 147 -0.24 8.58 -5.48
N MET A 148 0.69 7.68 -5.80
CA MET A 148 1.32 6.78 -4.82
C MET A 148 2.72 7.28 -4.49
N LYS A 149 2.98 7.61 -3.21
CA LYS A 149 4.33 7.88 -2.74
C LYS A 149 5.13 6.57 -2.76
N LEU A 150 6.19 6.55 -3.54
CA LEU A 150 7.17 5.48 -3.62
C LEU A 150 8.45 5.93 -2.91
N ASP A 151 8.67 5.38 -1.72
CA ASP A 151 9.85 5.63 -0.91
C ASP A 151 10.91 4.57 -1.18
N MET A 152 12.00 4.97 -1.83
CA MET A 152 13.13 4.13 -2.18
C MET A 152 14.45 4.67 -1.65
N LEU A 153 14.41 5.57 -0.66
CA LEU A 153 15.62 6.22 -0.13
C LEU A 153 16.57 5.22 0.56
N ALA A 154 16.04 4.08 0.99
CA ALA A 154 16.82 2.97 1.55
C ALA A 154 17.40 2.02 0.50
N THR A 155 17.26 2.32 -0.80
CA THR A 155 17.92 1.56 -1.87
C THR A 155 19.39 1.94 -1.94
N THR A 156 20.25 0.93 -1.90
CA THR A 156 21.71 1.09 -2.00
C THR A 156 22.27 0.41 -3.25
N GLN A 157 23.52 0.72 -3.57
CA GLN A 157 24.30 0.04 -4.59
C GLN A 157 25.61 -0.48 -3.99
N THR A 158 25.64 -1.77 -3.63
CA THR A 158 26.82 -2.45 -3.06
C THR A 158 27.08 -3.79 -3.73
N ASN A 159 28.27 -4.37 -3.54
CA ASN A 159 28.66 -5.68 -4.05
C ASN A 159 28.06 -6.83 -3.19
N ALA A 160 26.75 -6.78 -2.98
CA ALA A 160 25.98 -7.83 -2.35
C ALA A 160 24.96 -8.34 -3.37
N VAL A 161 24.93 -9.65 -3.59
CA VAL A 161 23.93 -10.29 -4.46
C VAL A 161 22.56 -10.05 -3.83
N GLY A 162 21.78 -9.14 -4.44
CA GLY A 162 20.36 -8.89 -4.14
C GLY A 162 19.96 -9.09 -2.68
N GLY A 163 20.54 -8.29 -1.77
CA GLY A 163 20.25 -8.35 -0.34
C GLY A 163 18.79 -8.02 0.00
N ALA A 164 18.35 -8.52 1.16
CA ALA A 164 16.98 -8.49 1.69
C ALA A 164 16.14 -7.29 1.23
N ILE A 165 15.06 -7.57 0.51
CA ILE A 165 14.13 -6.56 0.03
C ILE A 165 13.01 -6.46 1.07
N ALA A 166 12.91 -5.32 1.76
CA ALA A 166 11.71 -5.02 2.53
C ALA A 166 10.77 -4.21 1.62
N LYS A 167 9.53 -4.70 1.47
CA LYS A 167 8.48 -4.02 0.70
C LYS A 167 7.24 -3.93 1.56
N THR A 168 6.74 -2.72 1.76
CA THR A 168 5.48 -2.48 2.46
C THR A 168 4.64 -1.51 1.64
N GLN A 169 3.32 -1.65 1.77
CA GLN A 169 2.33 -0.79 1.13
C GLN A 169 1.10 -0.68 2.02
N ASP A 170 0.32 0.38 1.86
CA ASP A 170 -0.73 0.75 2.81
C ASP A 170 -2.18 0.56 2.31
N GLY A 171 -2.36 0.06 1.09
CA GLY A 171 -3.63 -0.25 0.47
C GLY A 171 -4.17 -1.62 0.84
N ASN A 172 -5.47 -1.84 0.62
CA ASN A 172 -6.14 -3.11 0.88
C ASN A 172 -7.39 -3.32 0.03
N TYR A 173 -7.73 -4.59 -0.16
CA TYR A 173 -9.02 -5.02 -0.70
C TYR A 173 -10.12 -4.94 0.38
N THR A 174 -11.38 -5.05 -0.04
CA THR A 174 -12.53 -5.06 0.88
C THR A 174 -12.45 -6.23 1.86
N GLY A 175 -12.33 -5.94 3.16
CA GLY A 175 -12.31 -6.96 4.21
C GLY A 175 -13.71 -7.24 4.76
N GLN A 176 -14.10 -8.51 4.88
CA GLN A 176 -15.28 -8.93 5.65
C GLN A 176 -14.90 -9.16 7.12
N ILE A 177 -15.85 -9.06 8.06
CA ILE A 177 -15.54 -9.36 9.47
C ILE A 177 -15.26 -10.86 9.59
N SER A 178 -14.08 -11.19 10.12
CA SER A 178 -13.64 -12.55 10.40
C SER A 178 -13.82 -12.93 11.87
N ALA A 179 -13.65 -11.98 12.79
CA ALA A 179 -13.81 -12.20 14.23
C ALA A 179 -14.23 -10.90 14.93
N MET A 180 -14.89 -11.02 16.08
CA MET A 180 -15.17 -9.90 16.99
C MET A 180 -14.71 -10.28 18.40
N ASN A 181 -14.02 -9.36 19.07
CA ASN A 181 -13.51 -9.54 20.44
C ASN A 181 -13.78 -8.29 21.27
N VAL A 182 -14.01 -8.44 22.57
CA VAL A 182 -14.10 -7.32 23.53
C VAL A 182 -12.90 -7.38 24.46
N ASP A 183 -12.18 -6.27 24.64
CA ASP A 183 -11.13 -6.16 25.67
C ASP A 183 -11.70 -5.83 27.06
N ALA A 184 -10.84 -5.85 28.08
CA ALA A 184 -11.23 -5.55 29.46
C ALA A 184 -11.78 -4.12 29.64
N SER A 185 -11.35 -3.18 28.81
CA SER A 185 -11.84 -1.79 28.79
C SER A 185 -13.13 -1.61 27.97
N GLY A 186 -13.74 -2.71 27.53
CA GLY A 186 -15.00 -2.73 26.80
C GLY A 186 -14.90 -2.41 25.32
N ASN A 187 -13.70 -2.23 24.76
CA ASN A 187 -13.55 -1.94 23.34
C ASN A 187 -13.85 -3.19 22.52
N LEU A 188 -14.81 -3.06 21.61
CA LEU A 188 -15.16 -4.10 20.65
C LEU A 188 -14.26 -3.97 19.41
N PHE A 189 -13.41 -4.95 19.17
CA PHE A 189 -12.56 -5.05 17.99
C PHE A 189 -13.15 -6.05 16.99
N ALA A 190 -13.19 -5.66 15.71
CA ALA A 190 -13.40 -6.58 14.61
C ALA A 190 -12.09 -6.81 13.87
N THR A 191 -11.72 -8.08 13.68
CA THR A 191 -10.65 -8.50 12.76
C THR A 191 -11.29 -8.78 11.40
N TYR A 192 -10.71 -8.26 10.32
CA TYR A 192 -11.22 -8.43 8.96
C TYR A 192 -10.41 -9.47 8.19
N THR A 193 -11.00 -10.04 7.13
CA THR A 193 -10.34 -11.03 6.25
C THR A 193 -9.06 -10.51 5.59
N ASN A 194 -8.90 -9.19 5.48
CA ASN A 194 -7.67 -8.54 5.01
C ASN A 194 -6.63 -8.28 6.12
N GLY A 195 -6.76 -8.95 7.26
CA GLY A 195 -5.78 -8.94 8.36
C GLY A 195 -5.79 -7.67 9.21
N GLN A 196 -6.59 -6.66 8.87
CA GLN A 196 -6.70 -5.44 9.68
C GLN A 196 -7.66 -5.65 10.85
N SER A 197 -7.33 -5.05 12.00
CA SER A 197 -8.21 -4.96 13.16
C SER A 197 -8.68 -3.52 13.33
N ARG A 198 -9.97 -3.32 13.58
CA ARG A 198 -10.53 -1.99 13.92
C ARG A 198 -11.44 -2.09 15.13
N THR A 199 -11.33 -1.12 16.03
CA THR A 199 -12.35 -0.89 17.05
C THR A 199 -13.63 -0.44 16.35
N ILE A 200 -14.72 -1.14 16.62
CA ILE A 200 -16.04 -0.91 16.02
C ILE A 200 -17.09 -0.43 17.04
N GLY A 201 -16.73 -0.38 18.33
CA GLY A 201 -17.58 0.17 19.39
C GLY A 201 -16.93 0.02 20.76
N GLN A 202 -17.62 0.51 21.78
CA GLN A 202 -17.24 0.32 23.18
C GLN A 202 -18.50 -0.02 23.99
N VAL A 203 -18.40 -0.99 24.88
CA VAL A 203 -19.45 -1.34 25.84
C VAL A 203 -19.62 -0.17 26.80
N ALA A 204 -20.85 0.28 27.00
CA ALA A 204 -21.19 1.24 28.05
C ALA A 204 -21.74 0.48 29.26
N LEU A 205 -21.25 0.82 30.45
CA LEU A 205 -21.79 0.33 31.72
C LEU A 205 -22.57 1.45 32.40
N THR A 206 -23.70 1.11 33.00
CA THR A 206 -24.52 2.07 33.76
C THR A 206 -24.67 1.60 35.19
N THR A 207 -24.37 2.48 36.13
CA THR A 207 -24.56 2.27 37.57
C THR A 207 -25.69 3.14 38.08
N PHE A 208 -26.33 2.68 39.16
CA PHE A 208 -27.40 3.39 39.84
C PHE A 208 -27.02 3.58 41.30
N ALA A 209 -27.32 4.75 41.85
CA ALA A 209 -27.05 5.04 43.26
C ALA A 209 -27.79 4.08 44.21
N ASN A 210 -28.98 3.60 43.81
CA ASN A 210 -29.75 2.62 44.55
C ASN A 210 -30.24 1.46 43.66
N VAL A 211 -29.49 0.35 43.63
CA VAL A 211 -29.85 -0.84 42.85
C VAL A 211 -31.14 -1.52 43.31
N GLN A 212 -31.52 -1.39 44.60
CA GLN A 212 -32.77 -1.95 45.13
C GLN A 212 -34.00 -1.14 44.67
N GLY A 213 -33.78 0.08 44.18
CA GLY A 213 -34.82 0.90 43.57
C GLY A 213 -35.16 0.48 42.14
N LEU A 214 -34.43 -0.45 41.53
CA LEU A 214 -34.74 -0.95 40.19
C LEU A 214 -35.96 -1.86 40.21
N SER A 215 -36.78 -1.79 39.15
CA SER A 215 -37.93 -2.67 38.98
C SER A 215 -37.56 -3.84 38.05
N PRO A 216 -37.90 -5.10 38.38
CA PRO A 216 -37.63 -6.23 37.50
C PRO A 216 -38.45 -6.12 36.20
N ALA A 217 -37.80 -6.31 35.07
CA ALA A 217 -38.42 -6.26 33.74
C ALA A 217 -38.58 -7.64 33.09
N GLY A 218 -38.32 -8.71 33.84
CA GLY A 218 -38.36 -10.11 33.41
C GLY A 218 -36.98 -10.70 33.14
N GLY A 219 -36.82 -12.00 33.37
CA GLY A 219 -35.52 -12.68 33.28
C GLY A 219 -34.48 -12.04 34.21
N THR A 220 -33.31 -11.71 33.66
CA THR A 220 -32.23 -10.98 34.34
C THR A 220 -32.23 -9.46 34.04
N MET A 221 -33.31 -8.93 33.45
CA MET A 221 -33.41 -7.52 33.06
C MET A 221 -34.05 -6.66 34.15
N TRP A 222 -33.57 -5.43 34.28
CA TRP A 222 -34.01 -4.44 35.26
C TRP A 222 -34.34 -3.12 34.56
N ARG A 223 -35.27 -2.34 35.13
CA ARG A 223 -35.71 -1.03 34.64
C ARG A 223 -35.50 0.03 35.70
N GLU A 224 -35.04 1.21 35.28
CA GLU A 224 -34.91 2.37 36.17
C GLU A 224 -36.26 2.78 36.76
N THR A 225 -36.24 3.29 37.98
CA THR A 225 -37.40 3.93 38.61
C THR A 225 -36.97 5.22 39.28
N TYR A 226 -37.95 6.00 39.74
CA TYR A 226 -37.65 7.17 40.57
C TYR A 226 -36.80 6.80 41.81
N ALA A 227 -37.04 5.62 42.41
CA ALA A 227 -36.33 5.16 43.60
C ALA A 227 -34.90 4.67 43.34
N SER A 228 -34.51 4.37 42.08
CA SER A 228 -33.15 3.96 41.73
C SER A 228 -32.16 5.12 41.62
N GLY A 229 -32.67 6.35 41.49
CA GLY A 229 -31.87 7.54 41.20
C GLY A 229 -31.48 7.67 39.73
N ILE A 230 -30.74 8.75 39.42
CA ILE A 230 -30.28 9.06 38.06
C ILE A 230 -29.20 8.05 37.64
N PRO A 231 -29.29 7.42 36.46
CA PRO A 231 -28.25 6.53 35.95
C PRO A 231 -26.95 7.28 35.66
N VAL A 232 -25.82 6.67 36.02
CA VAL A 232 -24.48 7.14 35.66
C VAL A 232 -23.87 6.15 34.67
N THR A 233 -23.63 6.59 33.44
CA THR A 233 -23.06 5.76 32.38
C THR A 233 -21.59 6.10 32.15
N GLY A 234 -20.75 5.08 32.06
CA GLY A 234 -19.32 5.20 31.82
C GLY A 234 -18.76 4.02 31.03
N ALA A 235 -17.47 4.07 30.74
CA ALA A 235 -16.74 2.94 30.18
C ALA A 235 -16.44 1.92 31.30
N PRO A 236 -16.15 0.65 30.96
CA PRO A 236 -15.54 -0.27 31.91
C PRO A 236 -14.30 0.34 32.56
N GLU A 237 -14.08 0.02 33.83
CA GLU A 237 -12.97 0.53 34.65
C GLU A 237 -12.99 2.04 34.94
N SER A 238 -14.05 2.77 34.57
CA SER A 238 -14.20 4.21 34.87
C SER A 238 -14.97 4.52 36.16
N GLY A 239 -15.25 3.51 36.98
CA GLY A 239 -16.13 3.57 38.17
C GLY A 239 -15.40 3.39 39.49
#